data_AF-A0A935W866-F1
#
_entry.id   AF-A0A935W866-F1
#
_cell.length_a   1.000
_cell.length_b   1.000
_cell.length_c   1.000
_cell.angle_alpha   90.00
_cell.angle_beta   90.00
_cell.angle_gamma   90.00
#
_symmetry.space_group_name_H-M   'P 1'
#
loop_
_entity.id
_entity.type
_entity.pdbx_description
1 polymer ?
#
loop_
_entity_poly.entity_id
_entity_poly.type
_entity_poly.pdbx_seq_one_letter_code
_entity_poly.pdbx_strand_id
1 'polypeptide(L)'
;MFHLHVLYERGQAQPPLGGLPMFSYLRYNVLLTSDWVRDNLGETLNDDQLKALEAMDEPNNTPELDRVGRLAGRKLVKAEHFEACFDSPRT
;
A
#
# COMPACT_ATOMS: atom_id res chain seq x y z
N MET A 1 4.19 20.54 -13.82
CA MET A 1 2.87 19.98 -13.49
C MET A 1 2.94 18.48 -13.78
N PHE A 2 3.35 17.67 -12.81
CA PHE A 2 3.41 16.21 -12.92
C PHE A 2 2.56 15.62 -11.79
N HIS A 3 1.26 15.46 -12.03
CA HIS A 3 0.40 14.64 -11.18
C HIS A 3 0.60 13.19 -11.62
N LEU A 4 1.51 12.48 -10.98
CA LEU A 4 1.56 11.02 -11.04
C LEU A 4 1.22 10.49 -9.64
N HIS A 5 -0.08 10.48 -9.31
CA HIS A 5 -0.61 9.79 -8.13
C HIS A 5 -0.69 8.29 -8.43
N VAL A 6 0.45 7.63 -8.65
CA VAL A 6 0.49 6.17 -8.66
C VAL A 6 0.59 5.74 -7.20
N LEU A 7 -0.56 5.51 -6.57
CA LEU A 7 -0.69 5.04 -5.18
C LEU A 7 -0.29 3.55 -5.03
N TYR A 8 -0.17 2.85 -6.16
CA TYR A 8 0.19 1.45 -6.20
C TYR A 8 0.92 1.08 -7.49
N GLU A 9 1.84 0.15 -7.39
CA GLU A 9 2.66 -0.32 -8.50
C GLU A 9 2.28 -1.77 -8.84
N ARG A 10 2.20 -2.10 -10.13
CA ARG A 10 2.02 -3.49 -10.56
C ARG A 10 3.39 -4.13 -10.75
N GLY A 11 3.75 -5.03 -9.83
CA GLY A 11 4.96 -5.84 -9.92
C GLY A 11 4.72 -7.15 -10.67
N GLN A 12 5.78 -7.67 -11.28
CA GLN A 12 5.79 -8.98 -11.95
C GLN A 12 6.92 -9.81 -11.36
N ALA A 13 6.61 -11.02 -10.91
CA ALA A 13 7.63 -11.99 -10.52
C ALA A 13 8.07 -12.76 -11.76
N GLN A 14 9.29 -12.53 -12.22
CA GLN A 14 9.85 -13.25 -13.36
C GLN A 14 10.31 -14.65 -12.94
N PRO A 15 10.09 -15.69 -13.75
CA PRO A 15 10.69 -16.99 -13.52
C PRO A 15 12.20 -16.92 -13.76
N PRO A 16 12.99 -17.77 -13.09
CA PRO A 16 14.42 -17.84 -13.33
C PRO A 16 14.79 -18.28 -14.76
N LEU A 17 13.87 -18.87 -15.54
CA LEU A 17 14.16 -19.50 -16.84
C LEU A 17 12.95 -19.44 -17.82
N GLY A 18 12.68 -18.32 -18.52
CA GLY A 18 11.79 -18.39 -19.69
C GLY A 18 10.93 -17.18 -20.11
N GLY A 19 11.06 -16.02 -19.46
CA GLY A 19 10.58 -14.76 -20.03
C GLY A 19 9.09 -14.38 -19.85
N LEU A 20 8.23 -15.24 -19.30
CA LEU A 20 6.85 -14.89 -18.91
C LEU A 20 6.69 -14.82 -17.39
N PRO A 21 6.09 -13.77 -16.79
CA PRO A 21 5.94 -13.67 -15.34
C PRO A 21 5.14 -14.83 -14.76
N MET A 22 5.61 -15.39 -13.63
CA MET A 22 4.90 -16.45 -12.91
C MET A 22 3.64 -15.92 -12.22
N PHE A 23 3.70 -14.70 -11.69
CA PHE A 23 2.55 -14.00 -11.11
C PHE A 23 2.78 -12.48 -11.15
N SER A 24 1.68 -11.73 -11.11
CA SER A 24 1.67 -10.29 -10.93
C SER A 24 1.07 -9.92 -9.58
N TYR A 25 1.53 -8.83 -8.99
CA TYR A 25 1.03 -8.34 -7.71
C TYR A 25 0.87 -6.82 -7.75
N LEU A 26 0.04 -6.29 -6.85
CA LEU A 26 -0.12 -4.86 -6.62
C LEU A 26 0.56 -4.50 -5.31
N ARG A 27 1.49 -3.54 -5.34
CA ARG A 27 2.19 -3.02 -4.17
C ARG A 27 1.68 -1.62 -3.89
N TYR A 28 1.16 -1.41 -2.69
CA TYR A 28 0.72 -0.10 -2.22
C TYR A 28 1.79 0.47 -1.29
N ASN A 29 2.32 1.64 -1.63
CA ASN A 29 3.33 2.31 -0.81
C ASN A 29 2.65 3.38 0.04
N VAL A 30 2.89 3.34 1.35
CA VAL A 30 2.45 4.36 2.30
C VAL A 30 3.66 5.21 2.65
N LEU A 31 3.61 6.49 2.33
CA LEU A 31 4.67 7.42 2.71
C LEU A 31 4.34 7.99 4.09
N LEU A 32 5.23 7.75 5.05
CA LEU A 32 5.11 8.28 6.42
C LEU A 32 5.56 9.75 6.48
N THR A 33 4.84 10.61 5.76
CA THR A 33 5.03 12.07 5.83
C THR A 33 3.70 12.71 6.20
N SER A 34 3.72 13.79 6.97
CA SER A 34 2.51 14.42 7.49
C SER A 34 1.55 14.84 6.36
N ASP A 35 2.08 15.46 5.31
CA ASP A 35 1.28 15.88 4.15
C ASP A 35 0.65 14.69 3.42
N TRP A 36 1.42 13.62 3.17
CA TRP A 36 0.89 12.46 2.47
C TRP A 36 -0.19 11.74 3.26
N VAL A 37 0.00 11.58 4.57
CA VAL A 37 -0.97 10.92 5.46
C VAL A 37 -2.26 11.73 5.54
N ARG A 38 -2.15 13.06 5.64
CA ARG A 38 -3.32 13.96 5.57
C ARG A 38 -4.07 13.81 4.27
N ASP A 39 -3.37 13.90 3.14
CA ASP A 39 -4.01 14.01 1.84
C ASP A 39 -4.57 12.65 1.35
N ASN A 40 -3.97 11.52 1.75
CA ASN A 40 -4.34 10.18 1.26
C ASN A 40 -5.11 9.34 2.29
N LEU A 41 -4.79 9.47 3.58
CA LEU A 41 -5.45 8.72 4.65
C LEU A 41 -6.52 9.54 5.37
N GLY A 42 -6.43 10.87 5.31
CA GLY A 42 -7.33 11.78 6.01
C GLY A 42 -7.03 11.91 7.51
N GLU A 43 -5.81 11.56 7.94
CA GLU A 43 -5.36 11.67 9.32
C GLU A 43 -4.24 12.69 9.46
N THR A 44 -4.07 13.25 10.66
CA THR A 44 -2.96 14.15 10.95
C THR A 44 -2.08 13.47 11.98
N LEU A 45 -0.87 13.11 11.59
CA LEU A 45 0.15 12.58 12.49
C LEU A 45 1.16 13.68 12.79
N ASN A 46 1.55 13.79 14.05
CA ASN A 46 2.63 14.69 14.48
C ASN A 46 4.01 14.06 14.21
N ASP A 47 5.07 14.88 14.32
CA ASP A 47 6.42 14.45 13.99
C ASP A 47 6.93 13.31 14.90
N ASP A 48 6.52 13.28 16.17
CA ASP A 48 6.91 12.24 17.11
C ASP A 48 6.26 10.88 16.77
N GLN A 49 4.99 10.90 16.34
CA GLN A 49 4.27 9.74 15.85
C GLN A 49 4.87 9.22 14.55
N LEU A 50 5.22 10.12 13.62
CA LEU A 50 5.85 9.74 12.36
C LEU A 50 7.22 9.08 12.61
N LYS A 51 8.06 9.68 13.46
CA LYS A 51 9.36 9.11 13.85
C LYS A 51 9.22 7.77 14.55
N ALA A 52 8.21 7.60 15.40
CA ALA A 52 7.96 6.31 16.02
C ALA A 52 7.60 5.25 14.96
N LEU A 53 6.72 5.58 14.00
CA LEU A 53 6.32 4.66 12.94
C LEU A 53 7.46 4.31 11.95
N GLU A 54 8.49 5.13 11.83
CA GLU A 54 9.69 4.80 11.05
C GLU A 54 10.47 3.62 11.65
N ALA A 55 10.43 3.44 12.97
CA ALA A 55 11.02 2.29 13.66
C ALA A 55 10.10 1.06 13.55
N MET A 56 10.11 0.44 12.36
CA MET A 56 9.27 -0.71 12.00
C MET A 56 9.57 -1.99 12.79
N ASP A 57 10.74 -2.08 13.40
CA ASP A 57 11.23 -3.22 14.18
C ASP A 57 10.94 -3.09 15.69
N GLU A 58 10.47 -1.92 16.15
CA GLU A 58 10.16 -1.69 17.54
C GLU A 58 8.79 -2.31 17.91
N PRO A 59 8.75 -3.31 18.82
CA PRO A 59 7.53 -4.08 19.08
C PRO A 59 6.36 -3.21 19.56
N ASN A 60 6.66 -2.15 20.32
CA ASN A 60 5.67 -1.22 20.85
C ASN A 60 4.94 -0.43 19.76
N ASN A 61 5.53 -0.31 18.56
CA ASN A 61 4.93 0.41 17.43
C ASN A 61 4.04 -0.49 16.56
N THR A 62 4.14 -1.81 16.71
CA THR A 62 3.38 -2.80 15.93
C THR A 62 1.86 -2.52 15.89
N PRO A 63 1.19 -2.17 17.01
CA PRO A 63 -0.25 -1.92 16.99
C PRO A 63 -0.62 -0.70 16.13
N GLU A 64 0.15 0.39 16.21
CA GLU A 64 -0.10 1.58 15.41
C GLU A 64 0.27 1.37 13.93
N LEU A 65 1.33 0.62 13.65
CA LEU A 65 1.68 0.21 12.29
C LEU A 65 0.57 -0.64 11.65
N ASP A 66 -0.02 -1.59 12.39
CA ASP A 66 -1.17 -2.36 11.92
C ASP A 66 -2.40 -1.47 11.70
N ARG A 67 -2.69 -0.54 12.61
CA ARG A 67 -3.80 0.41 12.49
C ARG A 67 -3.70 1.26 11.22
N VAL A 68 -2.53 1.88 11.00
CA VAL A 68 -2.23 2.70 9.82
C VAL A 68 -2.24 1.86 8.56
N GLY A 69 -1.65 0.65 8.59
CA GLY A 69 -1.65 -0.28 7.47
C GLY A 69 -3.06 -0.70 7.04
N ARG A 70 -3.94 -1.02 8.00
CA ARG A 70 -5.35 -1.34 7.72
C ARG A 70 -6.12 -0.15 7.18
N LEU A 71 -5.87 1.05 7.71
CA LEU A 71 -6.49 2.29 7.21
C LEU A 71 -6.08 2.54 5.76
N ALA A 72 -4.78 2.46 5.47
CA ALA A 72 -4.25 2.57 4.12
C ALA A 72 -4.85 1.51 3.20
N GLY A 73 -4.94 0.25 3.64
CA GLY A 73 -5.60 -0.81 2.89
C GLY A 73 -7.04 -0.45 2.49
N ARG A 74 -7.85 0.02 3.45
CA ARG A 74 -9.24 0.43 3.18
C ARG A 74 -9.38 1.63 2.25
N LYS A 75 -8.41 2.55 2.25
CA LYS A 75 -8.46 3.80 1.47
C LYS A 75 -7.87 3.65 0.07
N LEU A 76 -6.78 2.91 -0.03
CA LEU A 76 -5.96 2.81 -1.24
C LEU A 76 -6.34 1.61 -2.09
N VAL A 77 -6.80 0.50 -1.50
CA VAL A 77 -7.17 -0.69 -2.27
C VAL A 77 -8.60 -0.53 -2.77
N LYS A 78 -8.76 -0.51 -4.10
CA LYS A 78 -10.07 -0.43 -4.76
C LYS A 78 -10.31 -1.69 -5.58
N ALA A 79 -11.58 -2.07 -5.73
CA ALA A 79 -11.96 -3.21 -6.56
C ALA A 79 -11.46 -3.07 -8.00
N GLU A 80 -11.50 -1.85 -8.54
CA GLU A 80 -11.04 -1.50 -9.89
C GLU A 80 -9.54 -1.75 -10.15
N HIS A 81 -8.74 -1.92 -9.10
CA HIS A 81 -7.31 -2.22 -9.25
C HIS A 81 -7.07 -3.67 -9.68
N PHE A 82 -8.06 -4.54 -9.45
CA PHE A 82 -8.03 -5.94 -9.83
C PHE A 82 -8.76 -6.13 -11.16
N GLU A 83 -8.20 -6.99 -12.01
CA GLU A 83 -8.85 -7.33 -13.27
C GLU A 83 -10.01 -8.31 -13.03
N ALA A 84 -11.09 -8.16 -13.79
CA ALA A 84 -12.29 -9.01 -13.69
C ALA A 84 -12.02 -10.51 -13.98
N CYS A 85 -10.82 -10.85 -14.49
CA CYS A 85 -10.42 -12.23 -14.74
C CYS A 85 -10.17 -13.05 -13.45
N PHE A 86 -10.12 -12.40 -12.29
CA PHE A 86 -9.96 -13.06 -10.98
C PHE A 86 -11.27 -13.25 -10.20
N ASP A 87 -12.41 -12.85 -10.76
CA ASP A 87 -13.71 -13.01 -10.11
C ASP A 87 -14.17 -14.48 -10.18
N SER A 88 -14.65 -15.04 -9.05
CA SER A 88 -15.28 -16.36 -9.10
C SER A 88 -16.60 -16.29 -9.89
N PRO A 89 -17.02 -17.37 -10.58
CA PRO A 89 -18.34 -17.40 -11.20
C PRO A 89 -19.40 -17.12 -10.12
N ARG A 90 -20.34 -16.21 -10.41
CA ARG A 90 -21.47 -15.95 -9.50
C ARG A 90 -22.36 -17.20 -9.49
N THR A 91 -22.36 -17.93 -8.38
CA THR A 91 -23.36 -18.95 -8.06
C THR A 91 -24.58 -18.33 -7.43
#